data_AF-A0A6S6RWC6-F1
#
_entry.id   AF-A0A6S6RWC6-F1
#
_cell.length_a   1.000
_cell.length_b   1.000
_cell.length_c   1.000
_cell.angle_alpha   90.00
_cell.angle_beta   90.00
_cell.angle_gamma   90.00
#
_symmetry.space_group_name_H-M   'P 1'
#
loop_
_entity.id
_entity.type
_entity.pdbx_description
1 polymer ?
#
loop_
_entity_poly.entity_id
_entity_poly.type
_entity_poly.pdbx_seq_one_letter_code
_entity_poly.pdbx_strand_id
1 'polypeptide(L)'
;MLSILNQQPELGEAPVVVIGCGPVGLHFAKNWRLFRPQQAVVMFGAEKYQPYDRIRLGSLLQEKALVGLSEELSLSLPEASSLFEMHLNQRVTQIDPDSKTIQTDSGLTQSYHYLVLATGATSFVPPIEGIEYEGVHTLRTADDAFSIQRELHGAQDIIILGGGLLGVETAMILASQKRQMHLIERKAHLLAECDEQTRLETEQVLLQQPNLQIYVSSGIKRIYGDDRITAVELIDGGKLSCDLLIISAGVRANTTLAEKSGLETHRGIVVDAQLKTSIPDIFAIGDCAEFQGQVHGVLATGFRQAEVLAQHLNGENVNYQMPKIHAVPKIPSVYTNAQAPIATWPQDKVVCHCNGVTCGEIRSVIRGGCKDMDTLCSRTQAGTNCGSCRSLVSELLGTATTNRREKILQVVALLTIFISVLYLILPGLAYQDNIVADIKWDSLWRDNLSRQISGFSLVTISIMISVIAIRKRLRRFRWGEFSSWRNSHVILGLLIVATLLLHTGARLGDNLNQALMLCFIGVLISGGLLGGSIANEHYFTPRQARRLRITSLWLHLSLLLPLPALLIFHILKSYYF
;
A
#
# COMPACT_ATOMS: atom_id res chain seq x y z
N MET A 1 -1.37 11.02 -38.42
CA MET A 1 -1.71 10.90 -36.98
C MET A 1 -3.00 11.65 -36.64
N LEU A 2 -4.02 11.60 -37.51
CA LEU A 2 -5.28 12.37 -37.37
C LEU A 2 -6.44 11.71 -38.16
N SER A 3 -6.62 10.38 -38.05
CA SER A 3 -7.74 9.68 -38.71
C SER A 3 -8.38 8.57 -37.88
N ILE A 4 -8.21 8.55 -36.55
CA ILE A 4 -8.81 7.51 -35.68
C ILE A 4 -9.93 8.09 -34.77
N LEU A 5 -10.31 9.36 -34.93
CA LEU A 5 -11.28 10.03 -34.05
C LEU A 5 -12.73 10.07 -34.57
N ASN A 6 -13.16 9.15 -35.43
CA ASN A 6 -14.52 9.20 -35.97
C ASN A 6 -15.21 7.84 -36.17
N GLN A 7 -15.15 6.98 -35.16
CA GLN A 7 -16.19 5.96 -34.97
C GLN A 7 -16.97 6.32 -33.71
N GLN A 8 -18.21 6.76 -33.90
CA GLN A 8 -19.17 6.86 -32.80
C GLN A 8 -19.39 5.45 -32.22
N PRO A 9 -19.50 5.30 -30.89
CA PRO A 9 -19.76 3.99 -30.30
C PRO A 9 -21.18 3.55 -30.65
N GLU A 10 -21.32 2.35 -31.24
CA GLU A 10 -22.60 1.66 -31.23
C GLU A 10 -22.97 1.37 -29.78
N LEU A 11 -24.02 2.05 -29.30
CA LEU A 11 -24.59 1.94 -27.95
C LEU A 11 -25.31 0.59 -27.70
N GLY A 12 -24.83 -0.51 -28.30
CA GLY A 12 -25.55 -1.79 -28.35
C GLY A 12 -24.72 -3.07 -28.17
N GLU A 13 -23.39 -3.00 -28.04
CA GLU A 13 -22.59 -4.23 -27.81
C GLU A 13 -22.57 -4.62 -26.33
N ALA A 14 -22.73 -5.92 -26.07
CA ALA A 14 -22.63 -6.50 -24.72
C ALA A 14 -21.27 -6.16 -24.05
N PRO A 15 -21.21 -6.06 -22.72
CA PRO A 15 -19.97 -5.66 -22.04
C PRO A 15 -18.88 -6.74 -22.14
N VAL A 16 -17.63 -6.32 -21.89
CA VAL A 16 -16.56 -7.27 -21.53
C VAL A 16 -16.74 -7.65 -20.07
N VAL A 17 -16.93 -8.95 -19.81
CA VAL A 17 -17.13 -9.46 -18.46
C VAL A 17 -15.85 -10.10 -17.94
N VAL A 18 -15.44 -9.72 -16.73
CA VAL A 18 -14.25 -10.27 -16.06
C VAL A 18 -14.69 -11.01 -14.79
N ILE A 19 -14.44 -12.32 -14.73
CA ILE A 19 -14.69 -13.13 -13.54
C ILE A 19 -13.42 -13.15 -12.69
N GLY A 20 -13.37 -12.29 -11.68
CA GLY A 20 -12.25 -12.15 -10.75
C GLY A 20 -11.86 -10.69 -10.53
N CYS A 21 -12.23 -10.14 -9.37
CA CYS A 21 -11.82 -8.80 -8.92
C CYS A 21 -10.43 -8.76 -8.26
N GLY A 22 -9.59 -9.76 -8.53
CA GLY A 22 -8.21 -9.79 -8.05
C GLY A 22 -7.31 -8.80 -8.80
N PRO A 23 -6.02 -8.68 -8.38
CA PRO A 23 -5.07 -7.77 -9.01
C PRO A 23 -4.95 -7.93 -10.54
N VAL A 24 -4.98 -9.17 -11.04
CA VAL A 24 -4.82 -9.48 -12.47
C VAL A 24 -6.05 -9.04 -13.28
N GLY A 25 -7.26 -9.40 -12.84
CA GLY A 25 -8.49 -8.99 -13.52
C GLY A 25 -8.66 -7.46 -13.51
N LEU A 26 -8.29 -6.79 -12.42
CA LEU A 26 -8.29 -5.33 -12.34
C LEU A 26 -7.24 -4.69 -13.27
N HIS A 27 -6.06 -5.30 -13.40
CA HIS A 27 -5.03 -4.84 -14.35
C HIS A 27 -5.52 -4.96 -15.79
N PHE A 28 -6.18 -6.06 -16.15
CA PHE A 28 -6.81 -6.21 -17.46
C PHE A 28 -7.85 -5.11 -17.70
N ALA A 29 -8.80 -4.93 -16.78
CA ALA A 29 -9.86 -3.93 -16.92
C ALA A 29 -9.32 -2.50 -17.10
N LYS A 30 -8.25 -2.14 -16.38
CA LYS A 30 -7.57 -0.84 -16.56
C LYS A 30 -6.97 -0.69 -17.95
N ASN A 31 -6.19 -1.67 -18.40
CA ASN A 31 -5.54 -1.62 -19.70
C ASN A 31 -6.57 -1.61 -20.84
N TRP A 32 -7.62 -2.43 -20.73
CA TRP A 32 -8.69 -2.48 -21.72
C TRP A 32 -9.40 -1.13 -21.89
N ARG A 33 -9.73 -0.45 -20.79
CA ARG A 33 -10.36 0.88 -20.85
C ARG A 33 -9.48 1.96 -21.47
N LEU A 34 -8.15 1.81 -21.46
CA LEU A 34 -7.26 2.72 -22.19
C LEU A 34 -7.39 2.55 -23.71
N PHE A 35 -7.59 1.31 -24.18
CA PHE A 35 -7.79 1.02 -25.61
C PHE A 35 -9.23 1.30 -26.07
N ARG A 36 -10.23 0.93 -25.26
CA ARG A 36 -11.66 1.02 -25.57
C ARG A 36 -12.42 1.75 -24.46
N PRO A 37 -12.25 3.08 -24.30
CA PRO A 37 -12.86 3.83 -23.21
C PRO A 37 -14.39 3.87 -23.24
N GLN A 38 -15.00 3.58 -24.40
CA GLN A 38 -16.46 3.57 -24.61
C GLN A 38 -17.11 2.19 -24.41
N GLN A 39 -16.32 1.12 -24.25
CA GLN A 39 -16.86 -0.22 -24.06
C GLN A 39 -17.05 -0.51 -22.58
N ALA A 40 -18.24 -1.01 -22.23
CA ALA A 40 -18.56 -1.35 -20.86
C ALA A 40 -17.74 -2.55 -20.37
N VAL A 41 -17.26 -2.47 -19.13
CA VAL A 41 -16.57 -3.55 -18.42
C VAL A 41 -17.32 -3.87 -17.14
N VAL A 42 -17.70 -5.13 -16.96
CA VAL A 42 -18.39 -5.61 -15.75
C VAL A 42 -17.52 -6.66 -15.08
N MET A 43 -17.16 -6.43 -13.82
CA MET A 43 -16.34 -7.34 -13.03
C MET A 43 -17.15 -8.05 -11.96
N PHE A 44 -16.92 -9.36 -11.78
CA PHE A 44 -17.54 -10.15 -10.71
C PHE A 44 -16.49 -10.69 -9.74
N GLY A 45 -16.73 -10.51 -8.45
CA GLY A 45 -15.84 -10.94 -7.37
C GLY A 45 -16.62 -11.67 -6.28
N ALA A 46 -16.17 -12.88 -5.94
CA ALA A 46 -16.78 -13.66 -4.86
C ALA A 46 -16.45 -13.10 -3.45
N GLU A 47 -15.36 -12.33 -3.31
CA GLU A 47 -15.02 -11.69 -2.03
C GLU A 47 -15.85 -10.41 -1.82
N LYS A 48 -16.18 -10.12 -0.56
CA LYS A 48 -16.92 -8.91 -0.15
C LYS A 48 -16.09 -7.62 -0.15
N TYR A 49 -14.80 -7.73 -0.43
CA TYR A 49 -13.84 -6.63 -0.33
C TYR A 49 -13.59 -5.99 -1.69
N GLN A 50 -13.35 -4.68 -1.68
CA GLN A 50 -12.76 -4.00 -2.82
C GLN A 50 -11.40 -4.64 -3.17
N PRO A 51 -10.98 -4.63 -4.44
CA PRO A 51 -9.69 -5.18 -4.87
C PRO A 51 -8.53 -4.69 -3.99
N TYR A 52 -7.73 -5.65 -3.53
CA TYR A 52 -6.61 -5.39 -2.64
C TYR A 52 -5.34 -6.11 -3.09
N ASP A 53 -4.19 -5.63 -2.62
CA ASP A 53 -2.88 -6.21 -2.87
C ASP A 53 -2.69 -7.48 -2.03
N ARG A 54 -3.01 -8.62 -2.64
CA ARG A 54 -2.83 -9.95 -2.04
C ARG A 54 -1.36 -10.26 -1.73
N ILE A 55 -0.39 -9.64 -2.41
CA ILE A 55 1.03 -9.84 -2.14
C ILE A 55 1.41 -9.33 -0.75
N ARG A 56 0.72 -8.29 -0.26
CA ARG A 56 0.99 -7.66 1.04
C ARG A 56 0.12 -8.21 2.16
N LEU A 57 -0.65 -9.27 1.91
CA LEU A 57 -1.60 -9.80 2.88
C LEU A 57 -0.94 -10.22 4.21
N GLY A 58 0.25 -10.81 4.16
CA GLY A 58 1.01 -11.17 5.37
C GLY A 58 1.31 -10.00 6.31
N SER A 59 1.32 -8.75 5.81
CA SER A 59 1.51 -7.56 6.66
C SER A 59 0.39 -7.34 7.68
N LEU A 60 -0.79 -7.91 7.45
CA LEU A 60 -1.91 -7.88 8.39
C LEU A 60 -1.66 -8.74 9.64
N LEU A 61 -0.69 -9.65 9.60
CA LEU A 61 -0.33 -10.52 10.71
C LEU A 61 0.59 -9.83 11.74
N GLN A 62 0.92 -8.55 11.53
CA GLN A 62 1.70 -7.76 12.49
C GLN A 62 0.83 -7.32 13.67
N GLU A 63 1.34 -7.41 14.91
CA GLU A 63 0.59 -7.03 16.15
C GLU A 63 -0.03 -5.62 16.12
N LYS A 64 0.54 -4.70 15.33
CA LYS A 64 0.08 -3.30 15.22
C LYS A 64 -0.71 -3.02 13.94
N ALA A 65 -1.04 -4.06 13.16
CA ALA A 65 -1.89 -3.91 12.00
C ALA A 65 -3.29 -3.45 12.46
N LEU A 66 -3.79 -2.37 11.87
CA LEU A 66 -5.16 -1.90 12.10
C LEU A 66 -6.14 -2.99 11.68
N VAL A 67 -7.24 -3.13 12.43
CA VAL A 67 -8.34 -4.02 12.06
C VAL A 67 -8.95 -3.56 10.74
N GLY A 68 -8.98 -4.44 9.74
CA GLY A 68 -9.54 -4.18 8.41
C GLY A 68 -8.49 -3.94 7.33
N LEU A 69 -8.94 -3.95 6.06
CA LEU A 69 -8.08 -3.65 4.92
C LEU A 69 -7.71 -2.16 4.98
N SER A 70 -6.43 -1.87 5.23
CA SER A 70 -5.91 -0.52 5.23
C SER A 70 -5.90 0.05 3.79
N GLU A 71 -5.86 1.39 3.65
CA GLU A 71 -5.66 2.02 2.34
C GLU A 71 -4.39 1.51 1.64
N GLU A 72 -3.38 1.06 2.40
CA GLU A 72 -2.12 0.56 1.88
C GLU A 72 -2.26 -0.77 1.12
N LEU A 73 -3.28 -1.57 1.46
CA LEU A 73 -3.61 -2.77 0.70
C LEU A 73 -4.61 -2.47 -0.43
N SER A 74 -5.22 -1.29 -0.50
CA SER A 74 -6.22 -1.02 -1.54
C SER A 74 -5.59 -0.82 -2.91
N LEU A 75 -6.19 -1.41 -3.94
CA LEU A 75 -5.78 -1.17 -5.33
C LEU A 75 -6.57 0.00 -5.90
N SER A 76 -5.90 0.84 -6.71
CA SER A 76 -6.60 1.91 -7.43
C SER A 76 -7.63 1.33 -8.38
N LEU A 77 -8.85 1.85 -8.36
CA LEU A 77 -9.90 1.47 -9.30
C LEU A 77 -9.84 2.37 -10.53
N PRO A 78 -10.36 1.92 -11.70
CA PRO A 78 -10.69 2.81 -12.79
C PRO A 78 -11.61 3.95 -12.32
N GLU A 79 -11.59 5.09 -13.01
CA GLU A 79 -12.52 6.18 -12.70
C GLU A 79 -13.96 5.69 -12.79
N ALA A 80 -14.76 6.06 -11.78
CA ALA A 80 -16.16 5.68 -11.69
C ALA A 80 -16.92 6.24 -12.89
N SER A 81 -17.56 5.36 -13.65
CA SER A 81 -18.34 5.69 -14.85
C SER A 81 -19.42 4.65 -15.03
N SER A 82 -20.50 4.97 -15.74
CA SER A 82 -21.53 3.98 -16.12
C SER A 82 -20.98 2.81 -16.96
N LEU A 83 -19.78 2.96 -17.53
CA LEU A 83 -19.10 1.96 -18.34
C LEU A 83 -18.17 1.03 -17.53
N PHE A 84 -18.10 1.19 -16.21
CA PHE A 84 -17.31 0.31 -15.35
C PHE A 84 -18.12 -0.08 -14.12
N GLU A 85 -18.51 -1.34 -14.07
CA GLU A 85 -19.28 -1.91 -12.98
C GLU A 85 -18.51 -3.03 -12.29
N MET A 86 -18.69 -3.14 -10.98
CA MET A 86 -18.07 -4.17 -10.17
C MET A 86 -19.07 -4.72 -9.17
N HIS A 87 -19.35 -6.01 -9.30
CA HIS A 87 -20.20 -6.78 -8.43
C HIS A 87 -19.34 -7.58 -7.44
N LEU A 88 -19.27 -7.13 -6.21
CA LEU A 88 -18.59 -7.82 -5.11
C LEU A 88 -19.57 -8.72 -4.36
N ASN A 89 -19.05 -9.74 -3.66
CA ASN A 89 -19.85 -10.77 -3.00
C ASN A 89 -20.86 -11.43 -3.96
N GLN A 90 -20.44 -11.65 -5.20
CA GLN A 90 -21.24 -12.21 -6.28
C GLN A 90 -20.41 -13.28 -6.98
N ARG A 91 -20.67 -14.55 -6.65
CA ARG A 91 -19.93 -15.67 -7.22
C ARG A 91 -20.60 -16.11 -8.51
N VAL A 92 -19.85 -16.11 -9.61
CA VAL A 92 -20.31 -16.75 -10.85
C VAL A 92 -20.31 -18.26 -10.66
N THR A 93 -21.44 -18.90 -10.91
CA THR A 93 -21.67 -20.34 -10.71
C THR A 93 -21.82 -21.09 -12.03
N GLN A 94 -22.20 -20.41 -13.10
CA GLN A 94 -22.41 -20.99 -14.42
C GLN A 94 -22.00 -20.01 -15.53
N ILE A 95 -21.42 -20.55 -16.60
CA ILE A 95 -21.20 -19.87 -17.88
C ILE A 95 -21.94 -20.69 -18.93
N ASP A 96 -22.75 -20.02 -19.75
CA ASP A 96 -23.39 -20.56 -20.94
C ASP A 96 -22.74 -19.93 -22.18
N PRO A 97 -21.86 -20.67 -22.87
CA PRO A 97 -21.18 -20.18 -24.07
C PRO A 97 -22.10 -19.92 -25.26
N ASP A 98 -23.20 -20.66 -25.39
CA ASP A 98 -24.08 -20.59 -26.56
C ASP A 98 -24.91 -19.31 -26.52
N SER A 99 -25.45 -18.97 -25.35
CA SER A 99 -26.17 -17.70 -25.14
C SER A 99 -25.25 -16.52 -24.80
N LYS A 100 -23.94 -16.77 -24.63
CA LYS A 100 -22.95 -15.81 -24.11
C LYS A 100 -23.40 -15.12 -22.84
N THR A 101 -23.82 -15.91 -21.85
CA THR A 101 -24.25 -15.42 -20.54
C THR A 101 -23.52 -16.08 -19.39
N ILE A 102 -23.50 -15.38 -18.25
CA ILE A 102 -23.07 -15.92 -16.97
C ILE A 102 -24.19 -15.79 -15.95
N GLN A 103 -24.21 -16.69 -14.97
CA GLN A 103 -25.14 -16.64 -13.84
C GLN A 103 -24.38 -16.62 -12.51
N THR A 104 -24.85 -15.79 -11.56
CA THR A 104 -24.30 -15.73 -10.21
C THR A 104 -25.11 -16.53 -9.20
N ASP A 105 -24.54 -16.75 -8.02
CA ASP A 105 -25.18 -17.36 -6.85
C ASP A 105 -26.40 -16.59 -6.32
N SER A 106 -26.50 -15.29 -6.62
CA SER A 106 -27.71 -14.49 -6.32
C SER A 106 -28.81 -14.60 -7.38
N GLY A 107 -28.55 -15.32 -8.49
CA GLY A 107 -29.48 -15.47 -9.61
C GLY A 107 -29.37 -14.39 -10.69
N LEU A 108 -28.46 -13.41 -10.54
CA LEU A 108 -28.19 -12.41 -11.57
C LEU A 108 -27.65 -13.08 -12.83
N THR A 109 -28.23 -12.74 -13.98
CA THR A 109 -27.77 -13.18 -15.31
C THR A 109 -27.18 -12.00 -16.07
N GLN A 110 -25.99 -12.16 -16.63
CA GLN A 110 -25.27 -11.10 -17.34
C GLN A 110 -24.76 -11.63 -18.69
N SER A 111 -25.10 -10.95 -19.79
CA SER A 111 -24.54 -11.23 -21.11
C SER A 111 -23.15 -10.63 -21.29
N TYR A 112 -22.34 -11.21 -22.17
CA TYR A 112 -21.00 -10.72 -22.48
C TYR A 112 -20.71 -10.72 -23.98
N HIS A 113 -19.85 -9.79 -24.39
CA HIS A 113 -19.21 -9.84 -25.71
C HIS A 113 -17.93 -10.69 -25.67
N TYR A 114 -17.05 -10.39 -24.71
CA TYR A 114 -15.91 -11.23 -24.32
C TYR A 114 -16.00 -11.59 -22.85
N LEU A 115 -15.60 -12.81 -22.51
CA LEU A 115 -15.51 -13.30 -21.14
C LEU A 115 -14.04 -13.56 -20.76
N VAL A 116 -13.59 -12.96 -19.66
CA VAL A 116 -12.23 -13.14 -19.15
C VAL A 116 -12.26 -13.80 -17.78
N LEU A 117 -11.73 -15.01 -17.70
CA LEU A 117 -11.56 -15.77 -16.47
C LEU A 117 -10.26 -15.32 -15.78
N ALA A 118 -10.40 -14.64 -14.65
CA ALA A 118 -9.32 -14.20 -13.77
C ALA A 118 -9.55 -14.74 -12.35
N THR A 119 -10.03 -15.98 -12.24
CA THR A 119 -10.51 -16.61 -11.00
C THR A 119 -9.39 -16.95 -10.02
N GLY A 120 -8.13 -16.85 -10.46
CA GLY A 120 -6.94 -17.06 -9.63
C GLY A 120 -6.80 -18.51 -9.15
N ALA A 121 -6.36 -18.66 -7.91
CA ALA A 121 -6.05 -19.94 -7.29
C ALA A 121 -6.39 -19.94 -5.80
N THR A 122 -6.66 -21.13 -5.26
CA THR A 122 -6.96 -21.40 -3.84
C THR A 122 -5.78 -22.09 -3.15
N SER A 123 -5.69 -21.99 -1.82
CA SER A 123 -4.67 -22.68 -1.03
C SER A 123 -4.75 -24.19 -1.24
N PHE A 124 -3.61 -24.83 -1.50
CA PHE A 124 -3.54 -26.29 -1.46
C PHE A 124 -3.42 -26.73 0.00
N VAL A 125 -4.40 -27.52 0.45
CA VAL A 125 -4.39 -28.16 1.78
C VAL A 125 -4.03 -29.64 1.59
N PRO A 126 -2.91 -30.13 2.15
CA PRO A 126 -2.59 -31.55 2.13
C PRO A 126 -3.65 -32.37 2.87
N PRO A 127 -3.95 -33.60 2.43
CA PRO A 127 -4.93 -34.47 3.08
C PRO A 127 -4.36 -35.04 4.38
N ILE A 128 -4.45 -34.27 5.46
CA ILE A 128 -3.99 -34.63 6.80
C ILE A 128 -5.21 -34.71 7.70
N GLU A 129 -5.29 -35.70 8.58
CA GLU A 129 -6.37 -35.82 9.56
C GLU A 129 -6.28 -34.67 10.59
N GLY A 130 -7.41 -34.01 10.87
CA GLY A 130 -7.51 -32.90 11.81
C GLY A 130 -7.25 -31.51 11.20
N ILE A 131 -7.37 -31.36 9.87
CA ILE A 131 -7.27 -30.06 9.18
C ILE A 131 -8.48 -29.14 9.46
N GLU A 132 -9.57 -29.73 9.94
CA GLU A 132 -10.84 -29.08 10.27
C GLU A 132 -10.88 -28.48 11.67
N TYR A 133 -9.89 -28.76 12.52
CA TYR A 133 -9.83 -28.22 13.89
C TYR A 133 -9.69 -26.70 13.90
N GLU A 134 -10.27 -26.06 14.92
CA GLU A 134 -9.99 -24.65 15.19
C GLU A 134 -8.48 -24.43 15.40
N GLY A 135 -7.97 -23.29 14.94
CA GLY A 135 -6.55 -22.97 14.95
C GLY A 135 -5.78 -23.51 13.74
N VAL A 136 -6.41 -24.25 12.83
CA VAL A 136 -5.83 -24.60 11.53
C VAL A 136 -6.32 -23.61 10.46
N HIS A 137 -5.38 -22.89 9.83
CA HIS A 137 -5.69 -21.86 8.84
C HIS A 137 -4.85 -22.03 7.57
N THR A 138 -5.39 -21.59 6.45
CA THR A 138 -4.56 -21.24 5.27
C THR A 138 -4.35 -19.73 5.21
N LEU A 139 -3.47 -19.24 4.34
CA LEU A 139 -3.31 -17.81 4.09
C LEU A 139 -3.39 -17.49 2.60
N ARG A 140 -4.55 -17.07 2.12
CA ARG A 140 -4.73 -16.62 0.73
C ARG A 140 -5.59 -15.37 0.63
N THR A 141 -6.65 -15.26 1.42
CA THR A 141 -7.66 -14.19 1.37
C THR A 141 -7.56 -13.21 2.54
N ALA A 142 -8.20 -12.05 2.43
CA ALA A 142 -8.35 -11.11 3.54
C ALA A 142 -9.02 -11.76 4.76
N ASP A 143 -10.05 -12.58 4.55
CA ASP A 143 -10.74 -13.31 5.63
C ASP A 143 -9.82 -14.32 6.33
N ASP A 144 -8.93 -14.98 5.60
CA ASP A 144 -7.90 -15.85 6.16
C ASP A 144 -6.97 -15.07 7.10
N ALA A 145 -6.45 -13.94 6.61
CA ALA A 145 -5.54 -13.11 7.37
C ALA A 145 -6.18 -12.53 8.64
N PHE A 146 -7.45 -12.10 8.58
CA PHE A 146 -8.19 -11.65 9.75
C PHE A 146 -8.46 -12.78 10.74
N SER A 147 -8.69 -14.00 10.25
CA SER A 147 -8.88 -15.16 11.13
C SER A 147 -7.59 -15.53 11.86
N ILE A 148 -6.46 -15.58 11.15
CA ILE A 148 -5.14 -15.77 11.76
C ILE A 148 -4.85 -14.63 12.76
N GLN A 149 -5.10 -13.37 12.40
CA GLN A 149 -4.87 -12.23 13.27
C GLN A 149 -5.63 -12.34 14.60
N ARG A 150 -6.87 -12.85 14.58
CA ARG A 150 -7.66 -13.04 15.81
C ARG A 150 -7.05 -14.11 16.72
N GLU A 151 -6.58 -15.22 16.17
CA GLU A 151 -5.97 -16.32 16.92
C GLU A 151 -4.56 -15.96 17.45
N LEU A 152 -3.83 -15.09 16.74
CA LEU A 152 -2.48 -14.66 17.14
C LEU A 152 -2.41 -14.03 18.54
N HIS A 153 -3.50 -13.44 19.06
CA HIS A 153 -3.50 -12.86 20.41
C HIS A 153 -3.34 -13.92 21.52
N GLY A 154 -3.79 -15.15 21.28
CA GLY A 154 -3.73 -16.24 22.26
C GLY A 154 -2.63 -17.27 22.01
N ALA A 155 -2.19 -17.43 20.75
CA ALA A 155 -1.23 -18.46 20.37
C ALA A 155 0.20 -18.16 20.86
N GLN A 156 0.87 -19.16 21.43
CA GLN A 156 2.28 -19.15 21.82
C GLN A 156 3.13 -20.03 20.90
N ASP A 157 2.62 -21.21 20.55
CA ASP A 157 3.28 -22.17 19.67
C ASP A 157 2.63 -22.14 18.28
N ILE A 158 3.36 -21.61 17.29
CA ILE A 158 2.86 -21.45 15.92
C ILE A 158 3.67 -22.32 14.97
N ILE A 159 2.95 -23.09 14.15
CA ILE A 159 3.55 -23.92 13.11
C ILE A 159 3.16 -23.37 11.74
N ILE A 160 4.12 -23.26 10.84
CA ILE A 160 3.91 -22.92 9.44
C ILE A 160 4.29 -24.15 8.60
N LEU A 161 3.30 -24.71 7.90
CA LEU A 161 3.50 -25.85 7.00
C LEU A 161 3.69 -25.36 5.57
N GLY A 162 4.94 -25.41 5.09
CA GLY A 162 5.36 -25.01 3.75
C GLY A 162 6.40 -23.90 3.79
N GLY A 163 7.61 -24.21 3.34
CA GLY A 163 8.78 -23.34 3.20
C GLY A 163 8.91 -22.67 1.84
N GLY A 164 7.81 -22.49 1.10
CA GLY A 164 7.78 -21.63 -0.09
C GLY A 164 7.80 -20.13 0.25
N LEU A 165 7.70 -19.26 -0.76
CA LEU A 165 7.75 -17.80 -0.59
C LEU A 165 6.83 -17.30 0.53
N LEU A 166 5.55 -17.64 0.47
CA LEU A 166 4.55 -17.16 1.42
C LEU A 166 4.83 -17.66 2.84
N GLY A 167 5.22 -18.93 3.00
CA GLY A 167 5.47 -19.50 4.33
C GLY A 167 6.71 -18.89 4.98
N VAL A 168 7.78 -18.71 4.20
CA VAL A 168 9.01 -18.06 4.65
C VAL A 168 8.79 -16.58 4.98
N GLU A 169 8.02 -15.84 4.16
CA GLU A 169 7.62 -14.46 4.48
C GLU A 169 6.78 -14.39 5.76
N THR A 170 5.83 -15.31 5.92
CA THR A 170 4.97 -15.39 7.12
C THR A 170 5.79 -15.70 8.36
N ALA A 171 6.73 -16.64 8.28
CA ALA A 171 7.63 -17.00 9.37
C ALA A 171 8.44 -15.80 9.84
N MET A 172 9.01 -15.02 8.91
CA MET A 172 9.77 -13.81 9.27
C MET A 172 8.91 -12.71 9.91
N ILE A 173 7.68 -12.52 9.42
CA ILE A 173 6.76 -11.53 9.99
C ILE A 173 6.42 -11.88 11.43
N LEU A 174 6.13 -13.16 11.70
CA LEU A 174 5.74 -13.65 13.02
C LEU A 174 6.92 -13.85 13.97
N ALA A 175 8.10 -14.22 13.48
CA ALA A 175 9.31 -14.38 14.30
C ALA A 175 9.65 -13.10 15.10
N SER A 176 9.31 -11.93 14.57
CA SER A 176 9.49 -10.65 15.27
C SER A 176 8.65 -10.46 16.55
N GLN A 177 7.72 -11.38 16.85
CA GLN A 177 6.66 -11.21 17.87
C GLN A 177 6.83 -12.07 19.14
N LYS A 178 8.05 -12.53 19.46
CA LYS A 178 8.40 -13.30 20.69
C LYS A 178 7.58 -14.59 20.93
N ARG A 179 7.04 -15.21 19.89
CA ARG A 179 6.33 -16.51 19.95
C ARG A 179 7.24 -17.64 19.50
N GLN A 180 6.99 -18.87 19.94
CA GLN A 180 7.72 -20.03 19.42
C GLN A 180 7.18 -20.41 18.05
N MET A 181 8.09 -20.51 17.07
CA MET A 181 7.76 -20.72 15.67
C MET A 181 8.42 -21.99 15.16
N HIS A 182 7.69 -22.80 14.42
CA HIS A 182 8.22 -23.94 13.67
C HIS A 182 7.86 -23.80 12.19
N LEU A 183 8.87 -23.81 11.31
CA LEU A 183 8.67 -23.82 9.86
C LEU A 183 9.00 -25.21 9.32
N ILE A 184 8.00 -25.89 8.77
CA ILE A 184 8.12 -27.27 8.28
C ILE A 184 8.02 -27.27 6.75
N GLU A 185 9.02 -27.83 6.07
CA GLU A 185 9.08 -27.96 4.61
C GLU A 185 9.37 -29.41 4.21
N ARG A 186 8.57 -29.90 3.26
CA ARG A 186 8.65 -31.28 2.75
C ARG A 186 9.87 -31.51 1.86
N LYS A 187 10.30 -30.50 1.11
CA LYS A 187 11.49 -30.55 0.26
C LYS A 187 12.75 -30.45 1.12
N ALA A 188 13.88 -30.81 0.52
CA ALA A 188 15.19 -30.72 1.15
C ALA A 188 15.61 -29.29 1.54
N HIS A 189 14.97 -28.28 0.94
CA HIS A 189 15.34 -26.89 1.12
C HIS A 189 14.11 -25.99 1.13
N LEU A 190 14.18 -24.93 1.93
CA LEU A 190 13.27 -23.78 1.79
C LEU A 190 13.45 -23.13 0.42
N LEU A 191 12.40 -22.46 -0.06
CA LEU A 191 12.41 -21.70 -1.31
C LEU A 191 12.97 -22.50 -2.49
N ALA A 192 12.58 -23.77 -2.62
CA ALA A 192 13.13 -24.67 -3.63
C ALA A 192 12.96 -24.19 -5.09
N GLU A 193 12.02 -23.26 -5.34
CA GLU A 193 11.76 -22.64 -6.65
C GLU A 193 12.62 -21.38 -6.89
N CYS A 194 13.37 -20.92 -5.89
CA CYS A 194 14.29 -19.79 -5.98
C CYS A 194 15.71 -20.27 -6.32
N ASP A 195 16.54 -19.36 -6.80
CA ASP A 195 17.96 -19.62 -7.02
C ASP A 195 18.70 -19.90 -5.68
N GLU A 196 19.86 -20.55 -5.80
CA GLU A 196 20.66 -20.97 -4.66
C GLU A 196 21.10 -19.79 -3.77
N GLN A 197 21.47 -18.66 -4.38
CA GLN A 197 21.91 -17.48 -3.64
C GLN A 197 20.77 -16.94 -2.77
N THR A 198 19.59 -16.75 -3.36
CA THR A 198 18.38 -16.31 -2.65
C THR A 198 18.04 -17.25 -1.49
N ARG A 199 18.18 -18.57 -1.69
CA ARG A 199 17.97 -19.57 -0.64
C ARG A 199 18.94 -19.43 0.52
N LEU A 200 20.24 -19.37 0.24
CA LEU A 200 21.28 -19.30 1.27
C LEU A 200 21.18 -17.99 2.08
N GLU A 201 20.96 -16.85 1.41
CA GLU A 201 20.78 -15.56 2.08
C GLU A 201 19.55 -15.58 3.01
N THR A 202 18.46 -16.20 2.56
CA THR A 202 17.23 -16.29 3.35
C THR A 202 17.38 -17.23 4.53
N GLU A 203 18.00 -18.40 4.33
CA GLU A 203 18.25 -19.37 5.39
C GLU A 203 19.14 -18.77 6.50
N GLN A 204 20.19 -18.05 6.14
CA GLN A 204 21.03 -17.34 7.11
C GLN A 204 20.23 -16.35 7.97
N VAL A 205 19.30 -15.62 7.36
CA VAL A 205 18.43 -14.68 8.08
C VAL A 205 17.47 -15.41 9.03
N LEU A 206 16.88 -16.51 8.58
CA LEU A 206 15.93 -17.29 9.38
C LEU A 206 16.62 -17.94 10.58
N LEU A 207 17.82 -18.49 10.40
CA LEU A 207 18.61 -19.12 11.47
C LEU A 207 19.06 -18.13 12.56
N GLN A 208 19.06 -16.83 12.28
CA GLN A 208 19.34 -15.78 13.27
C GLN A 208 18.14 -15.49 14.19
N GLN A 209 16.95 -16.02 13.89
CA GLN A 209 15.77 -15.81 14.72
C GLN A 209 15.76 -16.84 15.88
N PRO A 210 15.95 -16.41 17.14
CA PRO A 210 16.16 -17.33 18.26
C PRO A 210 14.93 -18.17 18.62
N ASN A 211 13.74 -17.77 18.15
CA ASN A 211 12.44 -18.37 18.40
C ASN A 211 11.88 -19.10 17.17
N LEU A 212 12.69 -19.34 16.13
CA LEU A 212 12.29 -20.07 14.93
C LEU A 212 13.11 -21.35 14.77
N GLN A 213 12.42 -22.48 14.69
CA GLN A 213 13.00 -23.76 14.34
C GLN A 213 12.55 -24.19 12.94
N ILE A 214 13.48 -24.72 12.15
CA ILE A 214 13.25 -25.09 10.74
C ILE A 214 13.40 -26.60 10.59
N TYR A 215 12.42 -27.22 9.94
CA TYR A 215 12.37 -28.65 9.67
C TYR A 215 12.26 -28.84 8.16
N VAL A 216 13.35 -29.24 7.50
CA VAL A 216 13.36 -29.58 6.07
C VAL A 216 13.29 -31.09 5.88
N SER A 217 12.94 -31.54 4.68
CA SER A 217 12.65 -32.96 4.39
C SER A 217 11.66 -33.57 5.39
N SER A 218 10.75 -32.75 5.91
CA SER A 218 9.83 -33.10 7.00
C SER A 218 8.41 -32.66 6.67
N GLY A 219 7.43 -33.20 7.38
CA GLY A 219 6.02 -32.91 7.14
C GLY A 219 5.19 -33.28 8.35
N ILE A 220 3.92 -32.88 8.33
CA ILE A 220 2.95 -33.27 9.35
C ILE A 220 2.27 -34.56 8.88
N LYS A 221 2.31 -35.58 9.73
CA LYS A 221 1.64 -36.86 9.54
C LYS A 221 0.21 -36.85 10.06
N ARG A 222 -0.02 -36.22 11.22
CA ARG A 222 -1.32 -36.12 11.90
C ARG A 222 -1.40 -34.85 12.73
N ILE A 223 -2.59 -34.25 12.82
CA ILE A 223 -2.88 -33.15 13.73
C ILE A 223 -3.67 -33.71 14.93
N TYR A 224 -3.34 -33.29 16.14
CA TYR A 224 -4.01 -33.68 17.37
C TYR A 224 -4.82 -32.52 17.94
N GLY A 225 -6.03 -32.83 18.41
CA GLY A 225 -6.98 -31.90 18.98
C GLY A 225 -8.33 -32.58 19.19
N ASP A 226 -9.21 -31.93 19.94
CA ASP A 226 -10.64 -32.27 19.97
C ASP A 226 -11.36 -31.28 19.04
N ASP A 227 -11.82 -30.14 19.55
CA ASP A 227 -12.38 -29.06 18.72
C ASP A 227 -11.30 -28.11 18.17
N ARG A 228 -10.16 -28.03 18.87
CA ARG A 228 -9.04 -27.13 18.59
C ARG A 228 -7.73 -27.89 18.54
N ILE A 229 -6.83 -27.45 17.66
CA ILE A 229 -5.47 -27.98 17.58
C ILE A 229 -4.72 -27.79 18.91
N THR A 230 -3.97 -28.83 19.30
CA THR A 230 -3.10 -28.81 20.49
C THR A 230 -1.68 -29.28 20.18
N ALA A 231 -1.52 -30.14 19.16
CA ALA A 231 -0.22 -30.65 18.75
C ALA A 231 -0.24 -31.19 17.31
N VAL A 232 0.95 -31.41 16.75
CA VAL A 232 1.14 -32.10 15.47
C VAL A 232 2.15 -33.23 15.61
N GLU A 233 1.94 -34.32 14.87
CA GLU A 233 2.93 -35.40 14.66
C GLU A 233 3.69 -35.12 13.37
N LEU A 234 5.02 -35.12 13.45
CA LEU A 234 5.90 -35.08 12.30
C LEU A 234 6.03 -36.47 11.66
N ILE A 235 6.46 -36.53 10.40
CA ILE A 235 6.67 -37.80 9.69
C ILE A 235 7.74 -38.70 10.31
N ASP A 236 8.67 -38.15 11.08
CA ASP A 236 9.70 -38.88 11.82
C ASP A 236 9.22 -39.38 13.20
N GLY A 237 7.96 -39.12 13.55
CA GLY A 237 7.34 -39.49 14.82
C GLY A 237 7.51 -38.44 15.93
N GLY A 238 8.25 -37.35 15.67
CA GLY A 238 8.35 -36.21 16.59
C GLY A 238 6.97 -35.58 16.84
N LYS A 239 6.75 -35.05 18.05
CA LYS A 239 5.53 -34.32 18.40
C LYS A 239 5.86 -32.89 18.80
N LEU A 240 5.12 -31.93 18.25
CA LEU A 240 5.25 -30.51 18.55
C LEU A 240 3.94 -29.97 19.11
N SER A 241 4.02 -29.18 20.18
CA SER A 241 2.89 -28.36 20.66
C SER A 241 2.50 -27.36 19.58
N CYS A 242 1.20 -27.08 19.43
CA CYS A 242 0.71 -26.16 18.42
C CYS A 242 -0.64 -25.55 18.81
N ASP A 243 -0.68 -24.23 18.95
CA ASP A 243 -1.91 -23.47 19.16
C ASP A 243 -2.47 -22.94 17.82
N LEU A 244 -1.60 -22.75 16.84
CA LEU A 244 -1.94 -22.15 15.55
C LEU A 244 -1.10 -22.78 14.43
N LEU A 245 -1.77 -23.45 13.49
CA LEU A 245 -1.16 -24.02 12.29
C LEU A 245 -1.53 -23.20 11.05
N ILE A 246 -0.54 -22.65 10.37
CA ILE A 246 -0.72 -21.92 9.10
C ILE A 246 -0.20 -22.79 7.94
N ILE A 247 -1.11 -23.23 7.07
CA ILE A 247 -0.83 -24.05 5.90
C ILE A 247 -0.53 -23.14 4.70
N SER A 248 0.70 -23.28 4.19
CA SER A 248 1.29 -22.58 3.05
C SER A 248 1.95 -23.57 2.08
N ALA A 249 1.27 -24.69 1.80
CA ALA A 249 1.79 -25.81 1.03
C ALA A 249 1.70 -25.64 -0.50
N GLY A 250 1.39 -24.43 -0.98
CA GLY A 250 1.17 -24.10 -2.39
C GLY A 250 -0.27 -23.72 -2.70
N VAL A 251 -0.59 -23.58 -3.99
CA VAL A 251 -1.92 -23.21 -4.48
C VAL A 251 -2.37 -24.12 -5.62
N ARG A 252 -3.68 -24.16 -5.88
CA ARG A 252 -4.30 -24.83 -7.03
C ARG A 252 -5.14 -23.84 -7.81
N ALA A 253 -5.00 -23.86 -9.14
CA ALA A 253 -5.81 -23.03 -10.04
C ALA A 253 -7.30 -23.28 -9.81
N ASN A 254 -8.11 -22.22 -9.89
CA ASN A 254 -9.56 -22.32 -9.74
C ASN A 254 -10.21 -22.68 -11.09
N THR A 255 -10.27 -23.98 -11.39
CA THR A 255 -10.76 -24.53 -12.66
C THR A 255 -12.22 -24.97 -12.64
N THR A 256 -12.84 -25.14 -11.46
CA THR A 256 -14.18 -25.74 -11.32
C THR A 256 -15.27 -25.07 -12.16
N LEU A 257 -15.25 -23.73 -12.27
CA LEU A 257 -16.23 -23.02 -13.11
C LEU A 257 -16.00 -23.33 -14.60
N ALA A 258 -14.74 -23.39 -15.02
CA ALA A 258 -14.37 -23.67 -16.40
C ALA A 258 -14.68 -25.12 -16.81
N GLU A 259 -14.35 -26.08 -15.95
CA GLU A 259 -14.67 -27.50 -16.11
C GLU A 259 -16.18 -27.72 -16.32
N LYS A 260 -17.01 -27.11 -15.45
CA LYS A 260 -18.47 -27.20 -15.55
C LYS A 260 -19.03 -26.59 -16.82
N SER A 261 -18.32 -25.63 -17.41
CA SER A 261 -18.68 -24.94 -18.64
C SER A 261 -18.07 -25.58 -19.90
N GLY A 262 -17.44 -26.75 -19.78
CA GLY A 262 -16.91 -27.51 -20.91
C GLY A 262 -15.58 -26.98 -21.46
N LEU A 263 -14.89 -26.10 -20.74
CA LEU A 263 -13.55 -25.62 -21.12
C LEU A 263 -12.50 -26.70 -20.88
N GLU A 264 -11.48 -26.75 -21.74
CA GLU A 264 -10.32 -27.61 -21.54
C GLU A 264 -9.52 -27.16 -20.31
N THR A 265 -9.29 -28.09 -19.39
CA THR A 265 -8.56 -27.84 -18.15
C THR A 265 -7.65 -29.01 -17.81
N HIS A 266 -6.48 -28.73 -17.24
CA HIS A 266 -5.61 -29.75 -16.64
C HIS A 266 -5.21 -29.33 -15.22
N ARG A 267 -4.07 -28.67 -15.06
CA ARG A 267 -3.63 -28.05 -13.80
C ARG A 267 -4.15 -26.62 -13.67
N GLY A 268 -4.60 -26.03 -14.77
CA GLY A 268 -5.32 -24.77 -14.89
C GLY A 268 -6.22 -24.79 -16.14
N ILE A 269 -6.77 -23.64 -16.49
CA ILE A 269 -7.58 -23.43 -17.70
C ILE A 269 -6.63 -23.31 -18.88
N VAL A 270 -6.68 -24.25 -19.83
CA VAL A 270 -5.73 -24.32 -20.93
C VAL A 270 -5.91 -23.12 -21.86
N VAL A 271 -4.82 -22.41 -22.13
CA VAL A 271 -4.81 -21.27 -23.05
C VAL A 271 -3.67 -21.32 -24.07
N ASP A 272 -3.93 -20.74 -25.24
CA ASP A 272 -2.93 -20.54 -26.28
C ASP A 272 -2.06 -19.28 -26.05
N ALA A 273 -1.20 -18.94 -27.03
CA ALA A 273 -0.33 -17.76 -26.95
C ALA A 273 -1.11 -16.43 -27.05
N GLN A 274 -2.35 -16.44 -27.50
CA GLN A 274 -3.25 -15.29 -27.50
C GLN A 274 -4.15 -15.27 -26.25
N LEU A 275 -3.91 -16.21 -25.31
CA LEU A 275 -4.65 -16.39 -24.06
C LEU A 275 -6.11 -16.84 -24.27
N LYS A 276 -6.42 -17.38 -25.46
CA LYS A 276 -7.71 -17.98 -25.80
C LYS A 276 -7.85 -19.33 -25.15
N THR A 277 -9.05 -19.62 -24.66
CA THR A 277 -9.42 -20.96 -24.21
C THR A 277 -9.91 -21.82 -25.38
N SER A 278 -10.35 -23.05 -25.10
CA SER A 278 -10.96 -23.96 -26.10
C SER A 278 -12.29 -23.45 -26.68
N ILE A 279 -12.93 -22.46 -26.04
CA ILE A 279 -14.21 -21.90 -26.48
C ILE A 279 -14.00 -20.47 -26.99
N PRO A 280 -14.54 -20.11 -28.18
CA PRO A 280 -14.44 -18.76 -28.73
C PRO A 280 -14.94 -17.69 -27.75
N ASP A 281 -14.31 -16.51 -27.80
CA ASP A 281 -14.67 -15.33 -27.00
C ASP A 281 -14.55 -15.51 -25.47
N ILE A 282 -13.99 -16.64 -25.01
CA ILE A 282 -13.63 -16.90 -23.62
C ILE A 282 -12.10 -17.00 -23.49
N PHE A 283 -11.55 -16.24 -22.55
CA PHE A 283 -10.12 -16.11 -22.29
C PHE A 283 -9.81 -16.40 -20.82
N ALA A 284 -8.57 -16.77 -20.49
CA ALA A 284 -8.15 -16.95 -19.10
C ALA A 284 -6.79 -16.30 -18.83
N ILE A 285 -6.65 -15.66 -17.66
CA ILE A 285 -5.44 -14.95 -17.23
C ILE A 285 -5.18 -15.13 -15.72
N GLY A 286 -3.93 -14.93 -15.31
CA GLY A 286 -3.48 -15.06 -13.92
C GLY A 286 -3.32 -16.51 -13.47
N ASP A 287 -3.35 -16.74 -12.16
CA ASP A 287 -3.08 -18.06 -11.56
C ASP A 287 -4.06 -19.17 -11.98
N CYS A 288 -5.19 -18.82 -12.63
CA CYS A 288 -6.13 -19.81 -13.16
C CYS A 288 -5.74 -20.34 -14.54
N ALA A 289 -4.90 -19.62 -15.28
CA ALA A 289 -4.55 -19.94 -16.65
C ALA A 289 -3.33 -20.86 -16.72
N GLU A 290 -3.43 -21.88 -17.57
CA GLU A 290 -2.37 -22.81 -17.90
C GLU A 290 -1.87 -22.55 -19.32
N PHE A 291 -0.60 -22.13 -19.42
CA PHE A 291 0.06 -21.89 -20.70
C PHE A 291 1.22 -22.88 -20.88
N GLN A 292 1.23 -23.62 -21.99
CA GLN A 292 2.26 -24.64 -22.29
C GLN A 292 2.49 -25.64 -21.15
N GLY A 293 1.40 -26.08 -20.49
CA GLY A 293 1.46 -27.04 -19.39
C GLY A 293 1.92 -26.45 -18.05
N GLN A 294 2.01 -25.12 -17.92
CA GLN A 294 2.50 -24.46 -16.71
C GLN A 294 1.47 -23.49 -16.13
N VAL A 295 1.38 -23.48 -14.79
CA VAL A 295 0.68 -22.48 -13.99
C VAL A 295 1.73 -21.86 -13.08
N HIS A 296 1.97 -20.56 -13.21
CA HIS A 296 3.16 -19.93 -12.63
C HIS A 296 2.96 -19.44 -11.20
N GLY A 297 1.76 -19.01 -10.81
CA GLY A 297 1.48 -18.55 -9.44
C GLY A 297 2.23 -17.28 -9.04
N VAL A 298 2.68 -16.46 -9.99
CA VAL A 298 3.43 -15.21 -9.77
C VAL A 298 2.68 -14.05 -10.38
N LEU A 299 2.42 -12.99 -9.60
CA LEU A 299 1.59 -11.86 -10.01
C LEU A 299 2.03 -11.23 -11.34
N ALA A 300 3.34 -11.08 -11.52
CA ALA A 300 3.92 -10.46 -12.70
C ALA A 300 3.61 -11.22 -14.00
N THR A 301 3.52 -12.56 -13.94
CA THR A 301 3.09 -13.36 -15.09
C THR A 301 1.63 -13.07 -15.44
N GLY A 302 0.74 -12.98 -14.44
CA GLY A 302 -0.65 -12.61 -14.62
C GLY A 302 -0.83 -11.19 -15.17
N PHE A 303 0.01 -10.26 -14.76
CA PHE A 303 0.00 -8.88 -15.26
C PHE A 303 0.38 -8.83 -16.73
N ARG A 304 1.44 -9.56 -17.11
CA ARG A 304 1.82 -9.67 -18.50
C ARG A 304 0.73 -10.34 -19.35
N GLN A 305 0.06 -11.35 -18.82
CA GLN A 305 -1.08 -11.98 -19.49
C GLN A 305 -2.22 -10.98 -19.70
N ALA A 306 -2.59 -10.20 -18.68
CA ALA A 306 -3.62 -9.18 -18.77
C ALA A 306 -3.30 -8.10 -19.84
N GLU A 307 -2.03 -7.67 -19.93
CA GLU A 307 -1.59 -6.71 -20.96
C GLU A 307 -1.70 -7.28 -22.37
N VAL A 308 -1.17 -8.49 -22.58
CA VAL A 308 -1.21 -9.15 -23.89
C VAL A 308 -2.64 -9.41 -24.32
N LEU A 309 -3.51 -9.84 -23.40
CA LEU A 309 -4.92 -10.06 -23.73
C LEU A 309 -5.60 -8.75 -24.14
N ALA A 310 -5.36 -7.65 -23.42
CA ALA A 310 -5.95 -6.35 -23.78
C ALA A 310 -5.50 -5.87 -25.17
N GLN A 311 -4.22 -6.08 -25.52
CA GLN A 311 -3.69 -5.79 -26.86
C GLN A 311 -4.33 -6.68 -27.92
N HIS A 312 -4.43 -7.98 -27.66
CA HIS A 312 -5.03 -8.96 -28.57
C HIS A 312 -6.49 -8.62 -28.88
N LEU A 313 -7.31 -8.35 -27.86
CA LEU A 313 -8.70 -7.95 -28.03
C LEU A 313 -8.86 -6.61 -28.75
N ASN A 314 -7.83 -5.76 -28.73
CA ASN A 314 -7.82 -4.50 -29.48
C ASN A 314 -7.47 -4.68 -30.97
N GLY A 315 -7.16 -5.90 -31.40
CA GLY A 315 -6.78 -6.24 -32.77
C GLY A 315 -5.28 -6.25 -33.03
N GLU A 316 -4.45 -6.13 -31.99
CA GLU A 316 -3.00 -6.25 -32.13
C GLU A 316 -2.58 -7.73 -32.23
N ASN A 317 -1.65 -8.03 -33.13
CA ASN A 317 -1.11 -9.39 -33.27
C ASN A 317 0.07 -9.59 -32.30
N VAL A 318 -0.24 -9.74 -31.02
CA VAL A 318 0.74 -9.96 -29.94
C VAL A 318 0.55 -11.35 -29.34
N ASN A 319 1.66 -12.06 -29.14
CA ASN A 319 1.67 -13.35 -28.47
C ASN A 319 2.27 -13.22 -27.07
N TYR A 320 1.67 -13.92 -26.12
CA TYR A 320 2.17 -14.06 -24.77
C TYR A 320 3.49 -14.84 -24.81
N GLN A 321 4.49 -14.22 -24.21
CA GLN A 321 5.76 -14.87 -23.90
C GLN A 321 5.92 -14.82 -22.39
N MET A 322 6.26 -15.97 -21.83
CA MET A 322 6.51 -16.06 -20.41
C MET A 322 7.71 -15.16 -20.04
N PRO A 323 7.52 -14.19 -19.14
CA PRO A 323 8.63 -13.36 -18.69
C PRO A 323 9.61 -14.19 -17.86
N LYS A 324 10.92 -13.92 -17.99
CA LYS A 324 11.94 -14.50 -17.11
C LYS A 324 11.85 -13.81 -15.74
N ILE A 325 11.22 -14.46 -14.78
CA ILE A 325 11.01 -13.90 -13.43
C ILE A 325 11.60 -14.84 -12.40
N HIS A 326 12.46 -14.29 -11.54
CA HIS A 326 12.94 -14.95 -10.35
C HIS A 326 12.04 -14.57 -9.17
N ALA A 327 11.43 -15.58 -8.57
CA ALA A 327 10.68 -15.44 -7.33
C ALA A 327 11.66 -15.10 -6.19
N VAL A 328 11.41 -14.03 -5.43
CA VAL A 328 12.26 -13.61 -4.30
C VAL A 328 11.36 -13.34 -3.08
N PRO A 329 11.70 -13.85 -1.88
CA PRO A 329 10.89 -13.66 -0.68
C PRO A 329 11.00 -12.23 -0.15
N LYS A 330 9.87 -11.60 0.21
CA LYS A 330 9.73 -10.26 0.84
C LYS A 330 10.28 -10.17 2.27
N ILE A 331 11.54 -10.48 2.46
CA ILE A 331 12.22 -10.40 3.76
C ILE A 331 13.17 -9.19 3.76
N PRO A 332 12.91 -8.15 4.59
CA PRO A 332 13.69 -6.92 4.57
C PRO A 332 15.19 -7.13 4.66
N SER A 333 15.72 -8.07 5.44
CA SER A 333 17.17 -8.33 5.53
C SER A 333 17.76 -8.97 4.28
N VAL A 334 16.99 -9.77 3.53
CA VAL A 334 17.36 -10.28 2.19
C VAL A 334 17.33 -9.15 1.15
N TYR A 335 16.51 -8.11 1.37
CA TYR A 335 16.46 -6.90 0.54
C TYR A 335 17.43 -5.78 0.95
N THR A 336 17.83 -5.67 2.23
CA THR A 336 18.44 -4.42 2.76
C THR A 336 19.66 -4.60 3.65
N ASN A 337 20.00 -5.79 4.17
CA ASN A 337 21.09 -5.91 5.16
C ASN A 337 22.33 -6.69 4.73
N ALA A 338 22.44 -7.09 3.46
CA ALA A 338 23.69 -7.69 2.95
C ALA A 338 24.08 -7.29 1.53
N GLN A 339 23.34 -6.39 0.88
CA GLN A 339 23.62 -6.05 -0.51
C GLN A 339 24.24 -4.66 -0.60
N ALA A 340 25.35 -4.58 -1.33
CA ALA A 340 25.97 -3.33 -1.72
C ALA A 340 24.91 -2.36 -2.31
N PRO A 341 25.11 -1.03 -2.21
CA PRO A 341 24.14 -0.03 -2.67
C PRO A 341 23.58 -0.40 -4.05
N ILE A 342 22.28 -0.20 -4.33
CA ILE A 342 21.67 -0.66 -5.59
C ILE A 342 22.40 -0.14 -6.84
N ALA A 343 23.10 1.00 -6.72
CA ALA A 343 24.01 1.54 -7.72
C ALA A 343 25.08 0.53 -8.20
N THR A 344 25.46 -0.43 -7.35
CA THR A 344 26.49 -1.45 -7.58
C THR A 344 25.93 -2.81 -8.02
N TRP A 345 24.60 -2.97 -8.08
CA TRP A 345 24.00 -4.24 -8.46
C TRP A 345 24.33 -4.62 -9.94
N PRO A 346 24.47 -5.92 -10.25
CA PRO A 346 24.60 -6.42 -11.62
C PRO A 346 23.44 -5.95 -12.52
N GLN A 347 23.68 -5.86 -13.84
CA GLN A 347 22.67 -5.33 -14.77
C GLN A 347 21.44 -6.23 -14.90
N ASP A 348 21.62 -7.53 -14.80
CA ASP A 348 20.59 -8.57 -14.89
C ASP A 348 19.75 -8.71 -13.62
N LYS A 349 20.17 -8.08 -12.51
CA LYS A 349 19.45 -8.17 -11.23
C LYS A 349 18.10 -7.45 -11.28
N VAL A 350 17.03 -8.13 -10.88
CA VAL A 350 15.65 -7.61 -10.89
C VAL A 350 15.43 -6.60 -9.77
N VAL A 351 14.86 -5.44 -10.13
CA VAL A 351 14.47 -4.36 -9.22
C VAL A 351 12.95 -4.37 -9.02
N CYS A 352 12.17 -4.41 -10.12
CA CYS A 352 10.73 -4.55 -10.05
C CYS A 352 10.32 -5.99 -10.31
N HIS A 353 9.97 -6.71 -9.24
CA HIS A 353 9.52 -8.10 -9.33
C HIS A 353 8.11 -8.21 -9.95
N CYS A 354 7.30 -7.15 -9.82
CA CYS A 354 5.94 -7.10 -10.33
C CYS A 354 5.89 -7.00 -11.86
N ASN A 355 6.92 -6.44 -12.51
CA ASN A 355 6.99 -6.28 -13.96
C ASN A 355 8.30 -6.85 -14.56
N GLY A 356 9.07 -7.61 -13.77
CA GLY A 356 10.32 -8.25 -14.20
C GLY A 356 11.47 -7.29 -14.55
N VAL A 357 11.41 -6.03 -14.12
CA VAL A 357 12.33 -4.97 -14.58
C VAL A 357 13.67 -5.06 -13.84
N THR A 358 14.76 -5.13 -14.60
CA THR A 358 16.14 -5.23 -14.14
C THR A 358 16.81 -3.88 -13.87
N CYS A 359 17.92 -3.90 -13.13
CA CYS A 359 18.80 -2.75 -12.96
C CYS A 359 19.29 -2.19 -14.30
N GLY A 360 19.62 -3.06 -15.26
CA GLY A 360 20.09 -2.71 -16.59
C GLY A 360 19.04 -1.94 -17.37
N GLU A 361 17.79 -2.42 -17.39
CA GLU A 361 16.67 -1.74 -18.04
C GLU A 361 16.42 -0.35 -17.46
N ILE A 362 16.36 -0.24 -16.13
CA ILE A 362 16.19 1.06 -15.45
C ILE A 362 17.34 2.01 -15.77
N ARG A 363 18.60 1.55 -15.67
CA ARG A 363 19.78 2.36 -15.98
C ARG A 363 19.83 2.77 -17.45
N SER A 364 19.35 1.93 -18.37
CA SER A 364 19.30 2.25 -19.80
C SER A 364 18.37 3.45 -20.07
N VAL A 365 17.19 3.48 -19.44
CA VAL A 365 16.22 4.57 -19.56
C VAL A 365 16.75 5.85 -18.90
N ILE A 366 17.45 5.73 -17.77
CA ILE A 366 18.11 6.87 -17.11
C ILE A 366 19.21 7.45 -18.01
N ARG A 367 20.08 6.60 -18.61
CA ARG A 367 21.10 7.03 -19.58
C ARG A 367 20.50 7.68 -20.82
N GLY A 368 19.28 7.26 -21.20
CA GLY A 368 18.46 7.89 -22.25
C GLY A 368 17.88 9.27 -21.88
N GLY A 369 18.28 9.86 -20.75
CA GLY A 369 17.94 11.23 -20.35
C GLY A 369 16.72 11.36 -19.45
N CYS A 370 16.15 10.26 -18.95
CA CYS A 370 15.04 10.30 -18.00
C CYS A 370 15.53 10.75 -16.60
N LYS A 371 14.88 11.77 -16.03
CA LYS A 371 15.30 12.41 -14.76
C LYS A 371 14.22 12.44 -13.68
N ASP A 372 13.02 11.95 -13.98
CA ASP A 372 11.86 12.01 -13.11
C ASP A 372 11.23 10.62 -12.91
N MET A 373 10.67 10.40 -11.72
CA MET A 373 10.18 9.07 -11.33
C MET A 373 8.97 8.61 -12.13
N ASP A 374 8.08 9.52 -12.52
CA ASP A 374 6.85 9.17 -13.20
C ASP A 374 7.13 8.77 -14.65
N THR A 375 8.01 9.49 -15.35
CA THR A 375 8.48 9.09 -16.70
C THR A 375 9.35 7.85 -16.64
N LEU A 376 10.16 7.67 -15.59
CA LEU A 376 10.94 6.45 -15.43
C LEU A 376 10.03 5.24 -15.23
N CYS A 377 9.00 5.37 -14.38
CA CYS A 377 7.99 4.34 -14.19
C CYS A 377 7.19 4.04 -15.45
N SER A 378 6.77 5.06 -16.20
CA SER A 378 5.98 4.84 -17.42
C SER A 378 6.79 4.17 -18.54
N ARG A 379 8.09 4.45 -18.62
CA ARG A 379 8.98 3.85 -19.64
C ARG A 379 9.49 2.46 -19.26
N THR A 380 9.81 2.25 -17.99
CA THR A 380 10.35 0.96 -17.51
C THR A 380 9.26 0.02 -17.01
N GLN A 381 8.04 0.52 -16.82
CA GLN A 381 6.98 -0.12 -16.03
C GLN A 381 7.38 -0.40 -14.57
N ALA A 382 8.51 0.10 -14.04
CA ALA A 382 8.97 -0.34 -12.72
C ALA A 382 7.98 -0.03 -11.58
N GLY A 383 7.82 1.16 -11.01
CA GLY A 383 6.97 1.37 -9.83
C GLY A 383 5.45 1.41 -10.06
N THR A 384 4.91 0.88 -11.17
CA THR A 384 3.53 1.16 -11.65
C THR A 384 2.46 0.26 -11.06
N ASN A 385 2.84 -0.91 -10.54
CA ASN A 385 1.91 -1.90 -10.01
C ASN A 385 1.84 -1.91 -8.47
N CYS A 386 2.50 -2.87 -7.83
CA CYS A 386 2.50 -3.05 -6.37
C CYS A 386 3.27 -1.96 -5.61
N GLY A 387 4.05 -1.14 -6.32
CA GLY A 387 4.79 -0.01 -5.75
C GLY A 387 5.99 -0.37 -4.85
N SER A 388 6.21 -1.64 -4.51
CA SER A 388 7.26 -2.09 -3.57
C SER A 388 8.68 -1.72 -4.01
N CYS A 389 8.94 -1.67 -5.31
CA CYS A 389 10.24 -1.32 -5.86
C CYS A 389 10.46 0.20 -6.01
N ARG A 390 9.47 1.05 -5.72
CA ARG A 390 9.58 2.51 -5.97
C ARG A 390 10.74 3.16 -5.22
N SER A 391 11.04 2.71 -4.01
CA SER A 391 12.20 3.17 -3.23
C SER A 391 13.52 2.84 -3.94
N LEU A 392 13.69 1.60 -4.39
CA LEU A 392 14.87 1.12 -5.11
C LEU A 392 15.03 1.79 -6.49
N VAL A 393 13.94 1.99 -7.23
CA VAL A 393 13.94 2.70 -8.51
C VAL A 393 14.32 4.16 -8.31
N SER A 394 13.81 4.81 -7.25
CA SER A 394 14.19 6.17 -6.87
C SER A 394 15.69 6.26 -6.57
N GLU A 395 16.24 5.30 -5.83
CA GLU A 395 17.67 5.25 -5.53
C GLU A 395 18.53 5.10 -6.80
N LEU A 396 18.14 4.25 -7.75
CA LEU A 396 18.82 4.09 -9.05
C LEU A 396 18.78 5.33 -9.94
N LEU A 397 17.68 6.09 -9.91
CA LEU A 397 17.54 7.36 -10.63
C LEU A 397 18.52 8.44 -10.12
N GLY A 398 19.27 8.17 -9.04
CA GLY A 398 20.08 9.19 -8.35
C GLY A 398 19.21 10.18 -7.59
N THR A 399 17.89 9.97 -7.60
CA THR A 399 16.98 10.50 -6.59
C THR A 399 17.07 9.61 -5.36
N ALA A 400 18.25 9.59 -4.71
CA ALA A 400 18.24 9.47 -3.25
C ALA A 400 17.12 10.40 -2.80
N THR A 401 16.11 9.89 -2.08
CA THR A 401 14.95 10.66 -1.61
C THR A 401 15.46 11.77 -0.71
N THR A 402 15.97 12.81 -1.34
CA THR A 402 16.27 14.11 -0.80
C THR A 402 15.37 14.98 -1.63
N ASN A 403 14.07 14.79 -1.39
CA ASN A 403 13.03 15.51 -2.10
C ASN A 403 13.38 16.99 -2.02
N ARG A 404 13.40 17.69 -3.16
CA ARG A 404 13.34 19.16 -3.17
C ARG A 404 12.23 19.66 -2.24
N ARG A 405 11.12 18.89 -2.15
CA ARG A 405 10.00 19.08 -1.22
C ARG A 405 10.36 18.83 0.26
N GLU A 406 11.20 17.85 0.60
CA GLU A 406 11.68 17.60 1.98
C GLU A 406 12.69 18.65 2.43
N LYS A 407 13.58 19.11 1.54
CA LYS A 407 14.48 20.24 1.83
C LYS A 407 13.68 21.51 2.13
N ILE A 408 12.64 21.81 1.35
CA ILE A 408 11.72 22.92 1.64
C ILE A 408 11.04 22.71 2.99
N LEU A 409 10.51 21.51 3.25
CA LEU A 409 9.86 21.20 4.53
C LEU A 409 10.82 21.38 5.72
N GLN A 410 12.06 20.92 5.60
CA GLN A 410 13.10 21.05 6.61
C GLN A 410 13.46 22.51 6.85
N VAL A 411 13.69 23.30 5.79
CA VAL A 411 14.03 24.72 5.91
C VAL A 411 12.88 25.51 6.55
N VAL A 412 11.65 25.32 6.09
CA VAL A 412 10.48 26.03 6.63
C VAL A 412 10.22 25.61 8.09
N ALA A 413 10.40 24.33 8.44
CA ALA A 413 10.28 23.86 9.82
C ALA A 413 11.34 24.50 10.73
N LEU A 414 12.61 24.54 10.28
CA LEU A 414 13.70 25.19 11.02
C LEU A 414 13.46 26.69 11.19
N LEU A 415 13.03 27.39 10.14
CA LEU A 415 12.68 28.81 10.22
C LEU A 415 11.52 29.06 11.17
N THR A 416 10.49 28.21 11.14
CA THR A 416 9.33 28.32 12.05
C THR A 416 9.77 28.18 13.51
N ILE A 417 10.60 27.17 13.82
CA ILE A 417 11.17 26.99 15.16
C ILE A 417 12.03 28.20 15.53
N PHE A 418 12.95 28.60 14.66
CA PHE A 418 13.88 29.70 14.92
C PHE A 418 13.15 31.00 15.22
N ILE A 419 12.18 31.40 14.39
CA ILE A 419 11.42 32.64 14.59
C ILE A 419 10.54 32.53 15.85
N SER A 420 9.96 31.36 16.12
CA SER A 420 9.14 31.15 17.33
C SER A 420 9.96 31.22 18.62
N VAL A 421 11.19 30.68 18.62
CA VAL A 421 12.13 30.79 19.74
C VAL A 421 12.64 32.23 19.86
N LEU A 422 12.99 32.87 18.76
CA LEU A 422 13.41 34.27 18.74
C LEU A 422 12.32 35.19 19.31
N TYR A 423 11.05 34.93 19.01
CA TYR A 423 9.91 35.66 19.57
C TYR A 423 9.91 35.62 21.11
N LEU A 424 10.25 34.48 21.73
CA LEU A 424 10.29 34.34 23.20
C LEU A 424 11.43 35.13 23.84
N ILE A 425 12.47 35.44 23.08
CA ILE A 425 13.70 36.09 23.56
C ILE A 425 13.68 37.59 23.28
N LEU A 426 13.06 38.01 22.18
CA LEU A 426 13.00 39.42 21.79
C LEU A 426 12.20 40.23 22.82
N PRO A 427 12.75 41.35 23.32
CA PRO A 427 11.95 42.28 24.10
C PRO A 427 10.83 42.84 23.21
N GLY A 428 9.64 42.98 23.77
CA GLY A 428 8.50 43.56 23.06
C GLY A 428 8.86 44.93 22.48
N LEU A 429 8.50 45.16 21.22
CA LEU A 429 8.84 46.41 20.53
C LEU A 429 8.29 47.61 21.31
N ALA A 430 9.16 48.56 21.62
CA ALA A 430 8.80 49.77 22.34
C ALA A 430 7.91 50.65 21.47
N TYR A 431 6.93 51.32 22.10
CA TYR A 431 6.18 52.37 21.43
C TYR A 431 7.08 53.58 21.18
N GLN A 432 6.88 54.29 20.08
CA GLN A 432 7.55 55.58 19.90
C GLN A 432 6.90 56.62 20.81
N ASP A 433 7.75 57.31 21.57
CA ASP A 433 7.36 58.40 22.48
C ASP A 433 7.17 59.74 21.73
N ASN A 434 7.65 59.85 20.49
CA ASN A 434 7.64 61.10 19.71
C ASN A 434 6.67 61.02 18.52
N ILE A 435 5.70 61.94 18.45
CA ILE A 435 4.60 62.00 17.48
C ILE A 435 5.04 62.41 16.04
N VAL A 436 6.30 62.85 15.88
CA VAL A 436 6.80 63.60 14.71
C VAL A 436 7.56 62.72 13.68
N ALA A 437 7.67 61.41 13.87
CA ALA A 437 8.32 60.56 12.87
C ALA A 437 7.42 60.33 11.63
N ASP A 438 7.99 60.46 10.42
CA ASP A 438 7.30 60.27 9.13
C ASP A 438 6.80 58.84 8.88
N ILE A 439 7.34 57.84 9.60
CA ILE A 439 6.92 56.44 9.49
C ILE A 439 6.53 55.90 10.87
N LYS A 440 5.22 55.88 11.15
CA LYS A 440 4.63 55.39 12.40
C LYS A 440 4.39 53.89 12.35
N TRP A 441 5.45 53.08 12.44
CA TRP A 441 5.33 51.62 12.45
C TRP A 441 4.49 51.08 13.62
N ASP A 442 4.41 51.85 14.72
CA ASP A 442 3.59 51.52 15.89
C ASP A 442 2.08 51.71 15.69
N SER A 443 1.67 52.36 14.59
CA SER A 443 0.25 52.48 14.19
C SER A 443 -0.42 51.11 14.06
N LEU A 444 0.32 50.09 13.61
CA LEU A 444 -0.17 48.70 13.52
C LEU A 444 -0.70 48.15 14.85
N TRP A 445 -0.12 48.60 15.99
CA TRP A 445 -0.50 48.16 17.34
C TRP A 445 -1.35 49.17 18.10
N ARG A 446 -1.42 50.42 17.65
CA ARG A 446 -2.21 51.49 18.28
C ARG A 446 -3.60 51.63 17.67
N ASP A 447 -3.70 51.48 16.35
CA ASP A 447 -4.96 51.62 15.63
C ASP A 447 -5.86 50.39 15.81
N ASN A 448 -7.12 50.63 16.18
CA ASN A 448 -8.10 49.58 16.42
C ASN A 448 -8.40 48.79 15.14
N LEU A 449 -8.46 49.46 13.98
CA LEU A 449 -8.73 48.79 12.71
C LEU A 449 -7.58 47.84 12.34
N SER A 450 -6.34 48.29 12.44
CA SER A 450 -5.14 47.49 12.18
C SER A 450 -5.02 46.26 13.09
N ARG A 451 -5.36 46.41 14.39
CA ARG A 451 -5.42 45.28 15.33
C ARG A 451 -6.51 44.26 14.98
N GLN A 452 -7.68 44.73 14.56
CA GLN A 452 -8.76 43.84 14.13
C GLN A 452 -8.40 43.09 12.84
N ILE A 453 -7.85 43.78 11.83
CA ILE A 453 -7.43 43.17 10.56
C ILE A 453 -6.38 42.08 10.81
N SER A 454 -5.35 42.39 11.58
CA SER A 454 -4.29 41.42 11.91
C SER A 454 -4.81 40.25 12.76
N GLY A 455 -5.72 40.51 13.72
CA GLY A 455 -6.36 39.48 14.54
C GLY A 455 -7.25 38.52 13.74
N PHE A 456 -8.15 39.04 12.90
CA PHE A 456 -9.00 38.21 12.04
C PHE A 456 -8.20 37.46 10.97
N SER A 457 -7.11 38.05 10.46
CA SER A 457 -6.19 37.36 9.55
C SER A 457 -5.56 36.15 10.24
N LEU A 458 -5.11 36.31 11.49
CA LEU A 458 -4.53 35.23 12.29
C LEU A 458 -5.53 34.09 12.54
N VAL A 459 -6.77 34.43 12.90
CA VAL A 459 -7.86 33.45 13.09
C VAL A 459 -8.16 32.71 11.78
N THR A 460 -8.26 33.43 10.66
CA THR A 460 -8.56 32.87 9.34
C THR A 460 -7.48 31.86 8.91
N ILE A 461 -6.20 32.24 9.02
CA ILE A 461 -5.08 31.35 8.68
C ILE A 461 -5.06 30.13 9.61
N SER A 462 -5.36 30.30 10.90
CA SER A 462 -5.44 29.20 11.87
C SER A 462 -6.56 28.20 11.56
N ILE A 463 -7.73 28.68 11.11
CA ILE A 463 -8.83 27.85 10.64
C ILE A 463 -8.41 27.08 9.38
N MET A 464 -7.77 27.75 8.40
CA MET A 464 -7.27 27.11 7.17
C MET A 464 -6.27 25.98 7.47
N ILE A 465 -5.37 26.17 8.43
CA ILE A 465 -4.44 25.13 8.88
C ILE A 465 -5.18 23.91 9.46
N SER A 466 -6.28 24.15 10.16
CA SER A 466 -7.09 23.11 10.80
C SER A 466 -7.89 22.26 9.79
N VAL A 467 -8.13 22.78 8.58
CA VAL A 467 -8.77 22.03 7.46
C VAL A 467 -7.99 20.77 7.10
N ILE A 468 -6.67 20.73 7.33
CA ILE A 468 -5.84 19.54 7.09
C ILE A 468 -6.21 18.39 8.03
N ALA A 469 -6.53 18.69 9.29
CA ALA A 469 -7.00 17.69 10.24
C ALA A 469 -8.41 17.17 9.86
N ILE A 470 -9.25 18.03 9.27
CA ILE A 470 -10.58 17.69 8.79
C ILE A 470 -10.52 16.81 7.52
N ARG A 471 -9.62 17.13 6.59
CA ARG A 471 -9.38 16.33 5.37
C ARG A 471 -9.08 14.87 5.71
N LYS A 472 -8.29 14.62 6.75
CA LYS A 472 -7.95 13.25 7.21
C LYS A 472 -9.17 12.47 7.74
N ARG A 473 -10.22 13.16 8.19
CA ARG A 473 -11.39 12.54 8.86
C ARG A 473 -12.61 12.44 7.95
N LEU A 474 -12.72 13.26 6.92
CA LEU A 474 -13.86 13.29 6.00
C LEU A 474 -13.52 12.65 4.65
N ARG A 475 -13.98 11.41 4.45
CA ARG A 475 -13.77 10.57 3.24
C ARG A 475 -14.20 11.20 1.90
N ARG A 476 -14.98 12.28 1.92
CA ARG A 476 -15.52 12.98 0.73
C ARG A 476 -14.52 13.96 0.09
N PHE A 477 -13.46 14.38 0.79
CA PHE A 477 -12.51 15.39 0.29
C PHE A 477 -11.24 14.76 -0.28
N ARG A 478 -11.19 14.56 -1.61
CA ARG A 478 -10.06 13.91 -2.33
C ARG A 478 -9.12 14.87 -3.08
N TRP A 479 -9.18 16.18 -2.85
CA TRP A 479 -8.38 17.15 -3.62
C TRP A 479 -6.91 17.20 -3.20
N GLY A 480 -5.99 17.02 -4.16
CA GLY A 480 -4.53 17.22 -4.02
C GLY A 480 -3.75 16.11 -3.29
N GLU A 481 -2.45 15.99 -3.54
CA GLU A 481 -1.58 15.00 -2.87
C GLU A 481 -1.38 15.30 -1.38
N PHE A 482 -1.33 14.28 -0.51
CA PHE A 482 -1.10 14.46 0.93
C PHE A 482 0.21 15.19 1.26
N SER A 483 1.29 14.92 0.50
CA SER A 483 2.57 15.62 0.61
C SER A 483 2.46 17.12 0.39
N SER A 484 1.62 17.55 -0.55
CA SER A 484 1.41 18.96 -0.86
C SER A 484 0.68 19.68 0.27
N TRP A 485 -0.34 19.05 0.84
CA TRP A 485 -1.06 19.59 1.99
C TRP A 485 -0.15 19.69 3.23
N ARG A 486 0.73 18.72 3.46
CA ARG A 486 1.73 18.79 4.53
C ARG A 486 2.65 19.99 4.37
N ASN A 487 3.13 20.26 3.16
CA ASN A 487 3.96 21.43 2.89
C ASN A 487 3.17 22.73 3.11
N SER A 488 1.93 22.80 2.63
CA SER A 488 1.04 23.95 2.88
C SER A 488 0.81 24.18 4.38
N HIS A 489 0.65 23.13 5.18
CA HIS A 489 0.50 23.24 6.64
C HIS A 489 1.68 23.96 7.29
N VAL A 490 2.90 23.55 6.96
CA VAL A 490 4.12 24.09 7.58
C VAL A 490 4.42 25.50 7.06
N ILE A 491 4.12 25.79 5.79
CA ILE A 491 4.21 27.15 5.22
C ILE A 491 3.21 28.10 5.88
N LEU A 492 1.96 27.67 6.05
CA LEU A 492 0.95 28.46 6.77
C LEU A 492 1.35 28.65 8.24
N GLY A 493 1.99 27.66 8.86
CA GLY A 493 2.57 27.79 10.21
C GLY A 493 3.61 28.91 10.29
N LEU A 494 4.52 29.00 9.31
CA LEU A 494 5.49 30.10 9.22
C LEU A 494 4.81 31.47 9.05
N LEU A 495 3.77 31.53 8.19
CA LEU A 495 2.98 32.74 7.98
C LEU A 495 2.25 33.18 9.26
N ILE A 496 1.76 32.23 10.06
CA ILE A 496 1.16 32.49 11.36
C ILE A 496 2.18 33.13 12.31
N VAL A 497 3.41 32.63 12.40
CA VAL A 497 4.43 33.23 13.29
C VAL A 497 4.73 34.67 12.89
N ALA A 498 4.85 34.93 11.59
CA ALA A 498 5.06 36.28 11.07
C ALA A 498 3.87 37.21 11.37
N THR A 499 2.64 36.72 11.17
CA THR A 499 1.41 37.49 11.44
C THR A 499 1.23 37.73 12.93
N LEU A 500 1.58 36.76 13.78
CA LEU A 500 1.53 36.89 15.24
C LEU A 500 2.51 37.96 15.73
N LEU A 501 3.73 38.00 15.18
CA LEU A 501 4.70 39.05 15.45
C LEU A 501 4.15 40.44 15.07
N LEU A 502 3.54 40.55 13.89
CA LEU A 502 2.90 41.80 13.45
C LEU A 502 1.68 42.18 14.30
N HIS A 503 0.92 41.21 14.80
CA HIS A 503 -0.28 41.47 15.62
C HIS A 503 0.07 41.93 17.04
N THR A 504 1.16 41.42 17.61
CA THR A 504 1.48 41.58 19.05
C THR A 504 2.73 42.40 19.35
N GLY A 505 3.58 42.65 18.36
CA GLY A 505 4.84 43.38 18.54
C GLY A 505 5.83 42.64 19.44
N ALA A 506 5.86 41.30 19.37
CA ALA A 506 6.65 40.41 20.23
C ALA A 506 6.25 40.44 21.73
N ARG A 507 5.04 40.90 22.06
CA ARG A 507 4.58 40.92 23.46
C ARG A 507 3.80 39.67 23.81
N LEU A 508 4.22 39.02 24.89
CA LEU A 508 3.52 37.85 25.43
C LEU A 508 2.17 38.21 26.07
N GLY A 509 2.03 39.45 26.54
CA GLY A 509 0.90 39.85 27.37
C GLY A 509 0.97 39.24 28.77
N ASP A 510 -0.10 39.45 29.55
CA ASP A 510 -0.18 39.02 30.95
C ASP A 510 -1.27 37.97 31.17
N ASN A 511 -1.12 37.16 32.22
CA ASN A 511 -2.12 36.18 32.68
C ASN A 511 -2.57 35.22 31.56
N LEU A 512 -3.88 35.18 31.26
CA LEU A 512 -4.45 34.31 30.23
C LEU A 512 -3.98 34.66 28.81
N ASN A 513 -3.60 35.91 28.55
CA ASN A 513 -2.99 36.28 27.26
C ASN A 513 -1.56 35.72 27.15
N GLN A 514 -0.81 35.72 28.26
CA GLN A 514 0.49 35.07 28.32
C GLN A 514 0.37 33.56 28.12
N ALA A 515 -0.60 32.93 28.77
CA ALA A 515 -0.89 31.51 28.59
C ALA A 515 -1.29 31.17 27.15
N LEU A 516 -2.17 31.99 26.54
CA LEU A 516 -2.52 31.88 25.12
C LEU A 516 -1.27 31.98 24.23
N MET A 517 -0.40 32.95 24.49
CA MET A 517 0.79 33.17 23.67
C MET A 517 1.79 32.02 23.78
N LEU A 518 2.08 31.57 25.00
CA LEU A 518 2.96 30.42 25.24
C LEU A 518 2.41 29.14 24.60
N CYS A 519 1.10 28.94 24.70
CA CYS A 519 0.43 27.81 24.06
C CYS A 519 0.55 27.89 22.53
N PHE A 520 0.30 29.05 21.95
CA PHE A 520 0.32 29.28 20.51
C PHE A 520 1.74 29.11 19.94
N ILE A 521 2.76 29.67 20.59
CA ILE A 521 4.18 29.48 20.26
C ILE A 521 4.59 28.02 20.44
N GLY A 522 4.14 27.36 21.51
CA GLY A 522 4.39 25.94 21.76
C GLY A 522 3.84 25.04 20.64
N VAL A 523 2.64 25.33 20.13
CA VAL A 523 2.05 24.64 18.96
C VAL A 523 2.92 24.84 17.71
N LEU A 524 3.43 26.05 17.47
CA LEU A 524 4.31 26.35 16.33
C LEU A 524 5.66 25.62 16.42
N ILE A 525 6.31 25.63 17.59
CA ILE A 525 7.58 24.93 17.81
C ILE A 525 7.38 23.41 17.68
N SER A 526 6.38 22.85 18.36
CA SER A 526 6.09 21.40 18.27
C SER A 526 5.68 20.96 16.87
N GLY A 527 4.95 21.81 16.13
CA GLY A 527 4.60 21.58 14.72
C GLY A 527 5.82 21.60 13.80
N GLY A 528 6.75 22.54 14.03
CA GLY A 528 8.05 22.56 13.37
C GLY A 528 8.89 21.32 13.68
N LEU A 529 8.94 20.87 14.94
CA LEU A 529 9.64 19.65 15.35
C LEU A 529 9.04 18.41 14.68
N LEU A 530 7.72 18.32 14.58
CA LEU A 530 7.03 17.25 13.87
C LEU A 530 7.36 17.28 12.37
N GLY A 531 7.27 18.45 11.73
CA GLY A 531 7.64 18.62 10.32
C GLY A 531 9.11 18.27 10.03
N GLY A 532 10.03 18.69 10.90
CA GLY A 532 11.45 18.35 10.83
C GLY A 532 11.73 16.86 11.07
N SER A 533 11.01 16.20 11.98
CA SER A 533 11.16 14.76 12.22
C SER A 533 10.77 13.92 11.01
N ILE A 534 9.76 14.37 10.26
CA ILE A 534 9.31 13.73 9.02
C ILE A 534 10.28 14.03 7.87
N ALA A 535 10.79 15.26 7.79
CA ALA A 535 11.73 15.65 6.73
C ALA A 535 13.11 14.97 6.86
N ASN A 536 13.50 14.59 8.08
CA ASN A 536 14.78 13.94 8.38
C ASN A 536 14.64 12.44 8.66
N GLU A 537 13.50 11.83 8.32
CA GLU A 537 13.20 10.42 8.67
C GLU A 537 14.28 9.45 8.14
N HIS A 538 14.92 9.77 7.01
CA HIS A 538 15.98 8.98 6.38
C HIS A 538 17.34 9.05 7.07
N TYR A 539 17.59 10.05 7.92
CA TYR A 539 18.84 10.15 8.70
C TYR A 539 18.81 9.30 9.98
N PHE A 540 17.64 8.78 10.36
CA PHE A 540 17.46 8.02 11.59
C PHE A 540 17.19 6.54 11.32
N THR A 541 17.56 5.68 12.28
CA THR A 541 17.12 4.28 12.21
C THR A 541 15.58 4.21 12.29
N PRO A 542 14.93 3.18 11.69
CA PRO A 542 13.46 3.07 11.68
C PRO A 542 12.82 3.16 13.07
N ARG A 543 13.50 2.64 14.11
CA ARG A 543 13.06 2.74 15.51
C ARG A 543 13.12 4.18 16.04
N GLN A 544 14.22 4.89 15.77
CA GLN A 544 14.41 6.29 16.19
C GLN A 544 13.45 7.23 15.45
N ALA A 545 13.34 7.10 14.13
CA ALA A 545 12.40 7.83 13.28
C ALA A 545 10.96 7.71 13.80
N ARG A 546 10.50 6.48 14.05
CA ARG A 546 9.16 6.22 14.58
C ARG A 546 8.95 6.85 15.96
N ARG A 547 9.92 6.71 16.87
CA ARG A 547 9.83 7.28 18.22
C ARG A 547 9.72 8.79 18.16
N LEU A 548 10.62 9.45 17.43
CA LEU A 548 10.65 10.90 17.26
C LEU A 548 9.35 11.44 16.67
N ARG A 549 8.80 10.78 15.64
CA ARG A 549 7.53 11.17 15.02
C ARG A 549 6.36 11.06 15.99
N ILE A 550 6.26 9.97 16.74
CA ILE A 550 5.17 9.74 17.69
C ILE A 550 5.25 10.74 18.85
N THR A 551 6.44 10.97 19.42
CA THR A 551 6.62 11.92 20.51
C THR A 551 6.30 13.35 20.10
N SER A 552 6.79 13.78 18.92
CA SER A 552 6.51 15.13 18.40
C SER A 552 5.03 15.33 18.08
N LEU A 553 4.35 14.29 17.58
CA LEU A 553 2.92 14.34 17.32
C LEU A 553 2.10 14.50 18.60
N TRP A 554 2.40 13.70 19.63
CA TRP A 554 1.71 13.80 20.92
C TRP A 554 1.93 15.14 21.59
N LEU A 555 3.16 15.66 21.56
CA LEU A 555 3.48 17.00 22.06
C LEU A 555 2.64 18.08 21.35
N HIS A 556 2.59 18.03 20.02
CA HIS A 556 1.83 18.98 19.21
C HIS A 556 0.33 18.94 19.49
N LEU A 557 -0.27 17.75 19.58
CA LEU A 557 -1.69 17.59 19.90
C LEU A 557 -2.04 18.04 21.32
N SER A 558 -1.16 17.78 22.29
CA SER A 558 -1.37 18.18 23.68
C SER A 558 -1.37 19.70 23.85
N LEU A 559 -0.48 20.40 23.13
CA LEU A 559 -0.43 21.86 23.12
C LEU A 559 -1.55 22.49 22.29
N LEU A 560 -2.09 21.79 21.29
CA LEU A 560 -3.22 22.29 20.50
C LEU A 560 -4.53 22.28 21.29
N LEU A 561 -4.71 21.34 22.21
CA LEU A 561 -5.96 21.13 22.95
C LEU A 561 -6.47 22.37 23.73
N PRO A 562 -5.65 23.08 24.53
CA PRO A 562 -6.11 24.27 25.26
C PRO A 562 -6.29 25.52 24.38
N LEU A 563 -5.76 25.51 23.15
CA LEU A 563 -5.72 26.69 22.28
C LEU A 563 -7.10 27.30 21.96
N PRO A 564 -8.15 26.52 21.59
CA PRO A 564 -9.45 27.10 21.27
C PRO A 564 -10.10 27.80 22.47
N ALA A 565 -9.96 27.23 23.67
CA ALA A 565 -10.53 27.82 24.89
C ALA A 565 -9.85 29.15 25.24
N LEU A 566 -8.52 29.18 25.19
CA LEU A 566 -7.74 30.40 25.42
C LEU A 566 -8.02 31.48 24.36
N LEU A 567 -8.18 31.09 23.09
CA LEU A 567 -8.51 31.99 22.00
C LEU A 567 -9.92 32.58 22.14
N ILE A 568 -10.92 31.76 22.47
CA ILE A 568 -12.30 32.22 22.72
C ILE A 568 -12.30 33.24 23.86
N PHE A 569 -11.60 32.95 24.96
CA PHE A 569 -11.49 33.89 26.07
C PHE A 569 -10.86 35.23 25.64
N HIS A 570 -9.78 35.18 24.86
CA HIS A 570 -9.11 36.37 24.35
C HIS A 570 -10.04 37.22 23.46
N ILE A 571 -10.80 36.57 22.56
CA ILE A 571 -11.75 37.26 21.70
C ILE A 571 -12.87 37.88 22.54
N LEU A 572 -13.49 37.12 23.45
CA LEU A 572 -14.56 37.63 24.32
C LEU A 572 -14.09 38.83 25.15
N LYS A 573 -12.90 38.73 25.77
CA LYS A 573 -12.30 39.83 26.52
C LYS A 573 -12.06 41.08 25.66
N SER A 574 -11.68 40.93 24.39
CA SER A 574 -11.27 42.05 23.55
C SER A 574 -12.44 42.78 22.86
N TYR A 575 -13.62 42.15 22.80
CA TYR A 575 -14.77 42.67 22.05
C TYR A 575 -16.05 42.82 22.87
N TYR A 576 -16.19 42.11 23.99
CA TYR A 576 -17.41 42.15 24.80
C TYR A 576 -17.27 43.01 26.07
N PHE A 577 -16.03 43.18 26.55
CA PHE A 577 -15.64 44.08 27.63
C PHE A 577 -14.66 45.11 27.08
#